data_AF-A0A3C2B892-F1
#
_entry.id   AF-A0A3C2B892-F1
#
_cell.length_a   1.000
_cell.length_b   1.000
_cell.length_c   1.000
_cell.angle_alpha   90.00
_cell.angle_beta   90.00
_cell.angle_gamma   90.00
#
_symmetry.space_group_name_H-M   'P 1'
#
loop_
_entity.id
_entity.type
_entity.pdbx_description
1 polymer ?
#
loop_
_entity_poly.entity_id
_entity_poly.type
_entity_poly.pdbx_seq_one_letter_code
_entity_poly.pdbx_strand_id
1 'polypeptide(L)'
;LEPRTFVVTIVAGTIASLVAAIGPAVGAGRVPPVAAMNDAVLEKVGSVRGRLIGGVVLAAVGAGAIAAVIAGADAVLLGLGVVCMFAAVLLLGPVMAKPVARFIGAPVQTVRGVTGAMARGNVQRNPRRTARTAAPVLIGVALVTGAAVFAASIKEQIKQTFGDTFVGDYVVNSTRGGGVSLPPEFVDELNELPEVGVAAGIGFAALATPDDKSVVGWPIDPVAAEVLLELEFVQGRMSDLTPDGVLVSEQFAKSEELALGSSFEVRIDGEVVGLTVQGIYIPGDIAPARLYHRELLRDTSFQVTSGFVVLTAADGVSDA
;
A
#
# COMPACT_ATOMS: atom_id res chain seq x y z
N LEU A 1 12.31 -15.81 -4.25
CA LEU A 1 11.09 -16.66 -4.26
C LEU A 1 11.47 -18.04 -3.76
N GLU A 2 10.93 -18.48 -2.62
CA GLU A 2 11.26 -19.78 -2.03
C GLU A 2 10.60 -20.95 -2.78
N PRO A 3 11.24 -22.14 -2.89
CA PRO A 3 10.69 -23.34 -3.56
C PRO A 3 9.30 -23.74 -3.03
N ARG A 4 9.05 -23.49 -1.74
CA ARG A 4 7.76 -23.71 -1.08
C ARG A 4 6.62 -22.97 -1.78
N THR A 5 6.86 -21.75 -2.27
CA THR A 5 5.85 -20.93 -2.95
C THR A 5 5.33 -21.64 -4.19
N PHE A 6 6.23 -22.18 -5.01
CA PHE A 6 5.89 -22.88 -6.25
C PHE A 6 5.02 -24.12 -6.00
N VAL A 7 5.40 -24.94 -5.02
CA VAL A 7 4.65 -26.14 -4.64
C VAL A 7 3.25 -25.79 -4.14
N VAL A 8 3.15 -24.77 -3.27
CA VAL A 8 1.86 -24.31 -2.73
C VAL A 8 0.95 -23.80 -3.84
N THR A 9 1.47 -23.02 -4.80
CA THR A 9 0.67 -22.49 -5.90
C THR A 9 0.13 -23.59 -6.81
N ILE A 10 0.95 -24.60 -7.17
CA ILE A 10 0.50 -25.73 -8.00
C ILE A 10 -0.58 -26.54 -7.28
N VAL A 11 -0.36 -26.90 -6.02
CA VAL A 11 -1.30 -27.71 -5.23
C VAL A 11 -2.61 -26.95 -5.04
N ALA A 12 -2.55 -25.68 -4.63
CA ALA A 12 -3.73 -24.85 -4.43
C ALA A 12 -4.51 -24.65 -5.72
N GLY A 13 -3.83 -24.36 -6.85
CA GLY A 13 -4.48 -24.20 -8.16
C GLY A 13 -5.17 -25.46 -8.65
N THR A 14 -4.54 -26.62 -8.43
CA THR A 14 -5.11 -27.93 -8.80
C THR A 14 -6.35 -28.25 -7.97
N ILE A 15 -6.26 -28.09 -6.63
CA ILE A 15 -7.39 -28.33 -5.73
C ILE A 15 -8.55 -27.39 -6.07
N ALA A 16 -8.29 -26.09 -6.27
CA ALA A 16 -9.32 -25.13 -6.63
C ALA A 16 -10.03 -25.52 -7.94
N SER A 17 -9.27 -25.97 -8.94
CA SER A 17 -9.81 -26.44 -10.23
C SER A 17 -10.70 -27.68 -10.06
N LEU A 18 -10.26 -28.65 -9.26
CA LEU A 18 -11.05 -29.85 -8.97
C LEU A 18 -12.35 -29.50 -8.24
N VAL A 19 -12.27 -28.68 -7.19
CA VAL A 19 -13.45 -28.25 -6.40
C VAL A 19 -14.45 -27.52 -7.29
N ALA A 20 -13.99 -26.64 -8.18
CA ALA A 20 -14.86 -25.92 -9.11
C ALA A 20 -15.57 -26.84 -10.11
N ALA A 21 -14.93 -27.93 -10.54
CA ALA A 21 -15.48 -28.87 -11.52
C ALA A 21 -16.51 -29.86 -10.93
N ILE A 22 -16.45 -30.16 -9.63
CA ILE A 22 -17.33 -31.16 -8.98
C ILE A 22 -18.81 -30.82 -9.15
N GLY A 23 -19.21 -29.56 -8.92
CA GLY A 23 -20.61 -29.14 -9.01
C GLY A 23 -21.23 -29.38 -10.40
N PRO A 24 -20.63 -28.84 -11.48
CA PRO A 24 -21.04 -29.13 -12.85
C PRO A 24 -21.03 -30.61 -13.20
N ALA A 25 -19.99 -31.36 -12.82
CA ALA A 25 -19.85 -32.78 -13.13
C ALA A 25 -20.96 -33.63 -12.48
N VAL A 26 -21.23 -33.42 -11.20
CA VAL A 26 -22.30 -34.13 -10.47
C VAL A 26 -23.68 -33.71 -10.99
N GLY A 27 -23.84 -32.43 -11.34
CA GLY A 27 -25.08 -31.92 -11.93
C GLY A 27 -25.40 -32.60 -13.28
N ALA A 28 -24.40 -32.74 -14.15
CA ALA A 28 -24.53 -33.41 -15.44
C ALA A 28 -24.85 -34.90 -15.29
N GLY A 29 -24.19 -35.60 -14.35
CA GLY A 29 -24.41 -37.02 -14.10
C GLY A 29 -25.78 -37.37 -13.48
N ARG A 30 -26.53 -36.38 -12.98
CA ARG A 30 -27.84 -36.57 -12.33
C ARG A 30 -29.04 -36.31 -13.25
N VAL A 31 -28.82 -36.00 -14.53
CA VAL A 31 -29.91 -35.77 -15.50
C VAL A 31 -30.36 -37.12 -16.08
N PRO A 32 -31.60 -37.59 -15.82
CA PRO A 32 -32.09 -38.84 -16.38
C PRO A 32 -32.22 -38.76 -17.92
N PRO A 33 -31.91 -39.84 -18.68
CA PRO A 33 -31.96 -39.83 -20.15
C PRO A 33 -33.31 -39.39 -20.73
N VAL A 34 -34.42 -39.77 -20.08
CA VAL A 34 -35.79 -39.39 -20.47
C VAL A 34 -36.11 -37.91 -20.28
N ALA A 35 -35.39 -37.21 -19.38
CA ALA A 35 -35.56 -35.77 -19.18
C ALA A 35 -34.89 -34.94 -20.30
N ALA A 36 -33.93 -35.53 -21.03
CA ALA A 36 -33.27 -34.90 -22.16
C ALA A 36 -34.09 -34.96 -23.47
N MET A 37 -35.13 -35.80 -23.52
CA MET A 37 -36.01 -35.94 -24.69
C MET A 37 -37.21 -34.96 -24.65
N ASN A 38 -37.39 -34.23 -23.55
CA ASN A 38 -38.42 -33.19 -23.41
C ASN A 38 -37.75 -31.81 -23.33
N ASP A 39 -37.89 -30.99 -24.38
CA ASP A 39 -37.38 -29.61 -24.44
C ASP A 39 -37.96 -28.67 -23.35
N ALA A 40 -38.97 -29.13 -22.61
CA ALA A 40 -39.48 -28.48 -21.41
C ALA A 40 -38.71 -28.95 -20.16
N VAL A 41 -37.39 -28.85 -20.15
CA VAL A 41 -36.64 -28.87 -18.88
C VAL A 41 -36.97 -27.59 -18.14
N LEU A 42 -38.09 -27.60 -17.42
CA LEU A 42 -38.39 -26.64 -16.37
C LEU A 42 -37.21 -26.69 -15.40
N GLU A 43 -36.34 -25.68 -15.49
CA GLU A 43 -35.20 -25.47 -14.61
C GLU A 43 -35.70 -25.67 -13.18
N LYS A 44 -35.34 -26.80 -12.54
CA LYS A 44 -35.83 -27.16 -11.19
C LYS A 44 -35.75 -25.91 -10.33
N VAL A 45 -36.89 -25.46 -9.82
CA VAL A 45 -36.99 -24.25 -9.00
C VAL A 45 -36.34 -24.54 -7.66
N GLY A 46 -35.00 -24.54 -7.61
CA GLY A 46 -34.26 -24.51 -6.35
C GLY A 46 -34.76 -23.34 -5.50
N SER A 47 -34.86 -23.53 -4.19
CA SER A 47 -35.56 -22.58 -3.33
C SER A 47 -34.88 -21.21 -3.38
N VAL A 48 -35.64 -20.20 -3.82
CA VAL A 48 -35.18 -18.79 -3.84
C VAL A 48 -34.88 -18.32 -2.42
N ARG A 49 -35.63 -18.85 -1.43
CA ARG A 49 -35.44 -18.57 0.00
C ARG A 49 -34.09 -19.03 0.53
N GLY A 50 -33.65 -20.25 0.20
CA GLY A 50 -32.36 -20.78 0.68
C GLY A 50 -31.18 -19.97 0.14
N ARG A 51 -31.27 -19.54 -1.12
CA ARG A 51 -30.26 -18.66 -1.74
C ARG A 51 -30.26 -17.24 -1.15
N LEU A 52 -31.44 -16.70 -0.85
CA LEU A 52 -31.57 -15.41 -0.18
C LEU A 52 -30.94 -15.46 1.23
N ILE A 53 -31.33 -16.45 2.03
CA ILE A 53 -30.80 -16.62 3.40
C ILE A 53 -29.28 -16.83 3.35
N GLY A 54 -28.79 -17.77 2.54
CA GLY A 54 -27.35 -18.03 2.41
C GLY A 54 -26.57 -16.80 1.92
N GLY A 55 -27.11 -16.07 0.94
CA GLY A 55 -26.49 -14.84 0.43
C GLY A 55 -26.46 -13.73 1.47
N VAL A 56 -27.54 -13.53 2.22
CA VAL A 56 -27.62 -12.52 3.30
C VAL A 56 -26.71 -12.87 4.46
N VAL A 57 -26.65 -14.15 4.87
CA VAL A 57 -25.74 -14.62 5.92
C VAL A 57 -24.29 -14.40 5.50
N LEU A 58 -23.91 -14.76 4.26
CA LEU A 58 -22.56 -14.53 3.76
C LEU A 58 -22.24 -13.04 3.66
N ALA A 59 -23.20 -12.19 3.26
CA ALA A 59 -23.01 -10.74 3.26
C ALA A 59 -22.79 -10.19 4.67
N ALA A 60 -23.58 -10.66 5.66
CA ALA A 60 -23.44 -10.25 7.05
C ALA A 60 -22.10 -10.68 7.64
N VAL A 61 -21.68 -11.92 7.39
CA VAL A 61 -20.36 -12.43 7.82
C VAL A 61 -19.24 -11.66 7.13
N GLY A 62 -19.36 -11.41 5.82
CA GLY A 62 -18.37 -10.67 5.05
C GLY A 62 -18.21 -9.22 5.54
N ALA A 63 -19.33 -8.51 5.70
CA ALA A 63 -19.35 -7.16 6.23
C ALA A 63 -18.84 -7.09 7.67
N GLY A 64 -19.22 -8.06 8.52
CA GLY A 64 -18.73 -8.16 9.90
C GLY A 64 -17.22 -8.38 9.98
N ALA A 65 -16.67 -9.24 9.12
CA ALA A 65 -15.24 -9.47 9.04
C ALA A 65 -14.49 -8.21 8.57
N ILE A 66 -15.00 -7.51 7.56
CA ILE A 66 -14.42 -6.24 7.09
C ILE A 66 -14.48 -5.17 8.20
N ALA A 67 -15.61 -5.03 8.88
CA ALA A 67 -15.75 -4.08 9.99
C ALA A 67 -14.82 -4.41 11.16
N ALA A 68 -14.61 -5.69 11.48
CA ALA A 68 -13.67 -6.10 12.50
C ALA A 68 -12.22 -5.72 12.15
N VAL A 69 -11.82 -5.85 10.87
CA VAL A 69 -10.49 -5.42 10.41
C VAL A 69 -10.34 -3.91 10.54
N ILE A 70 -11.37 -3.14 10.16
CA ILE A 70 -11.38 -1.69 10.35
C ILE A 70 -11.24 -1.32 11.85
N ALA A 71 -11.76 -2.15 12.75
CA ALA A 71 -11.64 -1.99 14.20
C ALA A 71 -10.31 -2.52 14.79
N GLY A 72 -9.35 -2.97 13.97
CA GLY A 72 -8.03 -3.42 14.41
C GLY A 72 -7.83 -4.94 14.48
N ALA A 73 -8.73 -5.74 13.90
CA ALA A 73 -8.49 -7.18 13.75
C ALA A 73 -7.46 -7.50 12.66
N ASP A 74 -6.93 -8.73 12.68
CA ASP A 74 -5.92 -9.22 11.75
C ASP A 74 -6.36 -9.10 10.28
N ALA A 75 -5.46 -8.64 9.41
CA ALA A 75 -5.64 -8.52 7.97
C ALA A 75 -6.01 -9.85 7.28
N VAL A 76 -5.69 -11.01 7.86
CA VAL A 76 -6.14 -12.32 7.34
C VAL A 76 -7.67 -12.42 7.30
N LEU A 77 -8.36 -11.80 8.26
CA LEU A 77 -9.83 -11.77 8.30
C LEU A 77 -10.42 -11.00 7.11
N LEU A 78 -9.68 -10.04 6.55
CA LEU A 78 -10.11 -9.26 5.38
C LEU A 78 -10.27 -10.17 4.16
N GLY A 79 -9.34 -11.10 3.94
CA GLY A 79 -9.42 -12.07 2.85
C GLY A 79 -10.69 -12.92 2.92
N LEU A 80 -11.02 -13.41 4.11
CA LEU A 80 -12.27 -14.14 4.35
C LEU A 80 -13.50 -13.25 4.12
N GLY A 81 -13.47 -12.01 4.61
CA GLY A 81 -14.55 -11.04 4.42
C GLY A 81 -14.83 -10.75 2.96
N VAL A 82 -13.78 -10.53 2.16
CA VAL A 82 -13.86 -10.30 0.72
C VAL A 82 -14.44 -11.52 0.00
N VAL A 83 -13.93 -12.74 0.26
CA VAL A 83 -14.45 -13.97 -0.35
C VAL A 83 -15.93 -14.19 -0.02
N CYS A 84 -16.32 -13.97 1.24
CA CYS A 84 -17.73 -14.04 1.66
C CYS A 84 -18.60 -13.01 0.94
N MET A 85 -18.12 -11.78 0.74
CA MET A 85 -18.83 -10.75 -0.01
C MET A 85 -19.01 -11.12 -1.49
N PHE A 86 -17.98 -11.64 -2.15
CA PHE A 86 -18.10 -12.14 -3.52
C PHE A 86 -19.10 -13.28 -3.63
N ALA A 87 -19.00 -14.27 -2.72
CA ALA A 87 -19.94 -15.38 -2.67
C ALA A 87 -21.38 -14.89 -2.44
N ALA A 88 -21.57 -13.92 -1.54
CA ALA A 88 -22.86 -13.29 -1.27
C ALA A 88 -23.45 -12.63 -2.52
N VAL A 89 -22.68 -11.81 -3.23
CA VAL A 89 -23.13 -11.13 -4.46
C VAL A 89 -23.52 -12.15 -5.53
N LEU A 90 -22.71 -13.19 -5.73
CA LEU A 90 -23.00 -14.25 -6.71
C LEU A 90 -24.26 -15.05 -6.36
N LEU A 91 -24.44 -15.36 -5.07
CA LEU A 91 -25.65 -16.01 -4.56
C LEU A 91 -26.88 -15.10 -4.68
N LEU A 92 -26.75 -13.81 -4.39
CA LEU A 92 -27.87 -12.86 -4.46
C LEU A 92 -28.20 -12.43 -5.89
N GLY A 93 -27.29 -12.61 -6.87
CA GLY A 93 -27.48 -12.20 -8.26
C GLY A 93 -28.84 -12.55 -8.87
N PRO A 94 -29.33 -13.80 -8.81
CA PRO A 94 -30.65 -14.17 -9.31
C PRO A 94 -31.82 -13.51 -8.56
N VAL A 95 -31.64 -13.20 -7.27
CA VAL A 95 -32.64 -12.48 -6.47
C VAL A 95 -32.68 -11.01 -6.88
N MET A 96 -31.52 -10.41 -7.12
CA MET A 96 -31.36 -9.01 -7.50
C MET A 96 -31.74 -8.72 -8.95
N ALA A 97 -31.73 -9.73 -9.84
CA ALA A 97 -32.07 -9.54 -11.25
C ALA A 97 -33.45 -8.89 -11.49
N LYS A 98 -34.48 -9.25 -10.70
CA LYS A 98 -35.84 -8.68 -10.82
C LYS A 98 -35.92 -7.21 -10.38
N PRO A 99 -35.49 -6.82 -9.16
CA PRO A 99 -35.49 -5.43 -8.74
C PRO A 99 -34.59 -4.58 -9.63
N VAL A 100 -33.39 -5.05 -9.97
CA VAL A 100 -32.48 -4.32 -10.88
C VAL A 100 -33.13 -4.08 -12.23
N ALA A 101 -33.76 -5.09 -12.85
CA ALA A 101 -34.52 -4.91 -14.09
C ALA A 101 -35.73 -3.98 -13.90
N ARG A 102 -36.31 -3.88 -12.71
CA ARG A 102 -37.43 -2.96 -12.45
C ARG A 102 -36.96 -1.52 -12.36
N PHE A 103 -35.88 -1.25 -11.64
CA PHE A 103 -35.37 0.10 -11.38
C PHE A 103 -34.50 0.63 -12.53
N ILE A 104 -33.54 -0.16 -13.01
CA ILE A 104 -32.64 0.23 -14.11
C ILE A 104 -33.32 0.01 -15.46
N GLY A 105 -34.12 -1.06 -15.59
CA GLY A 105 -34.79 -1.36 -16.87
C GLY A 105 -35.97 -0.44 -17.19
N ALA A 106 -36.56 0.24 -16.20
CA ALA A 106 -37.65 1.21 -16.44
C ALA A 106 -37.21 2.42 -17.29
N PRO A 107 -36.15 3.17 -16.97
CA PRO A 107 -35.69 4.26 -17.83
C PRO A 107 -35.19 3.77 -19.19
N VAL A 108 -34.56 2.59 -19.24
CA VAL A 108 -34.11 1.98 -20.51
C VAL A 108 -35.30 1.67 -21.43
N GLN A 109 -36.44 1.24 -20.86
CA GLN A 109 -37.67 1.03 -21.61
C GLN A 109 -38.22 2.34 -22.18
N THR A 110 -38.11 3.45 -21.45
CA THR A 110 -38.57 4.76 -21.93
C THR A 110 -37.71 5.27 -23.09
N VAL A 111 -36.39 5.06 -23.05
CA VAL A 111 -35.45 5.55 -24.08
C VAL A 111 -35.40 4.63 -25.30
N ARG A 112 -35.47 3.31 -25.13
CA ARG A 112 -35.36 2.32 -26.22
C ARG A 112 -36.69 1.66 -26.62
N GLY A 113 -37.81 2.16 -26.09
CA GLY A 113 -39.16 1.69 -26.43
C GLY A 113 -39.36 0.18 -26.27
N VAL A 114 -39.84 -0.46 -27.33
CA VAL A 114 -40.21 -1.88 -27.36
C VAL A 114 -39.02 -2.80 -27.07
N THR A 115 -37.84 -2.50 -27.61
CA THR A 115 -36.62 -3.30 -27.41
C THR A 115 -36.19 -3.28 -25.93
N GLY A 116 -36.31 -2.12 -25.26
CA GLY A 116 -36.05 -1.98 -23.83
C GLY A 116 -37.05 -2.74 -22.96
N ALA A 117 -38.35 -2.70 -23.32
CA ALA A 117 -39.39 -3.49 -22.66
C ALA A 117 -39.12 -5.01 -22.77
N MET A 118 -38.73 -5.47 -23.95
CA MET A 118 -38.41 -6.88 -24.20
C MET A 118 -37.17 -7.34 -23.44
N ALA A 119 -36.11 -6.51 -23.40
CA ALA A 119 -34.91 -6.79 -22.62
C ALA A 119 -35.21 -6.90 -21.12
N ARG A 120 -35.99 -5.96 -20.57
CA ARG A 120 -36.46 -5.99 -19.18
C ARG A 120 -37.27 -7.23 -18.87
N GLY A 121 -38.21 -7.59 -19.75
CA GLY A 121 -39.00 -8.81 -19.64
C GLY A 121 -38.16 -10.09 -19.66
N ASN A 122 -37.11 -10.15 -20.49
CA ASN A 122 -36.19 -11.29 -20.55
C ASN A 122 -35.45 -11.50 -19.22
N VAL A 123 -34.93 -10.42 -18.61
CA VAL A 123 -34.23 -10.52 -17.31
C VAL A 123 -35.17 -10.97 -16.20
N GLN A 124 -36.41 -10.47 -16.18
CA GLN A 124 -37.38 -10.85 -15.15
C GLN A 124 -37.87 -12.30 -15.26
N ARG A 125 -37.97 -12.83 -16.49
CA ARG A 125 -38.37 -14.22 -16.77
C ARG A 125 -37.24 -15.21 -16.51
N ASN A 126 -36.00 -14.84 -16.81
CA ASN A 126 -34.83 -15.74 -16.73
C ASN A 126 -33.72 -15.22 -15.78
N PRO A 127 -34.03 -14.89 -14.51
CA PRO A 127 -33.11 -14.21 -13.60
C PRO A 127 -31.81 -14.99 -13.33
N ARG A 128 -31.88 -16.34 -13.33
CA ARG A 128 -30.70 -17.20 -13.14
C ARG A 128 -29.74 -17.14 -14.32
N ARG A 129 -30.27 -17.14 -15.55
CA ARG A 129 -29.47 -17.06 -16.78
C ARG A 129 -28.78 -15.70 -16.87
N THR A 130 -29.49 -14.63 -16.52
CA THR A 130 -28.90 -13.28 -16.46
C THR A 130 -27.82 -13.18 -15.38
N ALA A 131 -28.03 -13.74 -14.19
CA ALA A 131 -27.02 -13.71 -13.13
C ALA A 131 -25.73 -14.49 -13.51
N ARG A 132 -25.85 -15.67 -14.13
CA ARG A 132 -24.69 -16.45 -14.59
C ARG A 132 -23.87 -15.73 -15.66
N THR A 133 -24.53 -14.96 -16.52
CA THR A 133 -23.85 -14.20 -17.57
C THR A 133 -23.20 -12.93 -17.04
N ALA A 134 -23.78 -12.31 -16.00
CA ALA A 134 -23.20 -11.13 -15.34
C ALA A 134 -22.05 -11.46 -14.38
N ALA A 135 -22.02 -12.66 -13.81
CA ALA A 135 -21.05 -13.06 -12.77
C ALA A 135 -19.57 -12.87 -13.19
N PRO A 136 -19.10 -13.28 -14.39
CA PRO A 136 -17.72 -13.04 -14.81
C PRO A 136 -17.37 -11.54 -14.90
N VAL A 137 -18.31 -10.72 -15.39
CA VAL A 137 -18.12 -9.27 -15.48
C VAL A 137 -18.00 -8.64 -14.09
N LEU A 138 -18.85 -9.07 -13.15
CA LEU A 138 -18.79 -8.59 -11.76
C LEU A 138 -17.44 -8.93 -11.10
N ILE A 139 -16.94 -10.15 -11.30
CA ILE A 139 -15.63 -10.57 -10.79
C ILE A 139 -14.51 -9.74 -11.44
N GLY A 140 -14.53 -9.59 -12.77
CA GLY A 140 -13.52 -8.82 -13.50
C GLY A 140 -13.46 -7.35 -13.06
N VAL A 141 -14.62 -6.68 -12.98
CA VAL A 141 -14.70 -5.28 -12.53
C VAL A 141 -14.19 -5.13 -11.09
N ALA A 142 -14.57 -6.06 -10.21
CA ALA A 142 -14.13 -5.99 -8.82
C ALA A 142 -12.63 -6.23 -8.67
N LEU A 143 -12.02 -7.14 -9.44
CA LEU A 143 -10.58 -7.36 -9.45
C LEU A 143 -9.82 -6.12 -9.95
N VAL A 144 -10.24 -5.52 -11.06
CA VAL A 144 -9.61 -4.31 -11.61
C VAL A 144 -9.76 -3.14 -10.64
N THR A 145 -10.96 -2.95 -10.06
CA THR A 145 -11.20 -1.89 -9.07
C THR A 145 -10.37 -2.10 -7.81
N GLY A 146 -10.32 -3.33 -7.29
CA GLY A 146 -9.53 -3.66 -6.12
C GLY A 146 -8.03 -3.40 -6.33
N ALA A 147 -7.48 -3.82 -7.48
CA ALA A 147 -6.10 -3.53 -7.83
C ALA A 147 -5.84 -2.03 -7.99
N ALA A 148 -6.77 -1.28 -8.61
CA ALA A 148 -6.65 0.17 -8.78
C ALA A 148 -6.70 0.92 -7.44
N VAL A 149 -7.64 0.57 -6.56
CA VAL A 149 -7.74 1.14 -5.21
C VAL A 149 -6.51 0.79 -4.39
N PHE A 150 -6.04 -0.46 -4.45
CA PHE A 150 -4.81 -0.86 -3.76
C PHE A 150 -3.59 -0.06 -4.24
N ALA A 151 -3.43 0.10 -5.56
CA ALA A 151 -2.37 0.93 -6.13
C ALA A 151 -2.50 2.40 -5.72
N ALA A 152 -3.72 2.94 -5.69
CA ALA A 152 -4.00 4.30 -5.24
C ALA A 152 -3.70 4.47 -3.74
N SER A 153 -4.02 3.49 -2.90
CA SER A 153 -3.69 3.48 -1.48
C SER A 153 -2.19 3.47 -1.23
N ILE A 154 -1.43 2.66 -1.97
CA ILE A 154 0.04 2.68 -1.91
C ILE A 154 0.56 4.07 -2.32
N LYS A 155 0.03 4.63 -3.40
CA LYS A 155 0.46 5.95 -3.88
C LYS A 155 0.18 7.06 -2.85
N GLU A 156 -1.00 7.03 -2.23
CA GLU A 156 -1.39 7.99 -1.21
C GLU A 156 -0.54 7.83 0.05
N GLN A 157 -0.28 6.59 0.47
CA GLN A 157 0.59 6.30 1.60
C GLN A 157 2.00 6.83 1.36
N ILE A 158 2.59 6.57 0.18
CA ILE A 158 3.86 7.18 -0.22
C ILE A 158 3.76 8.71 -0.17
N LYS A 159 2.70 9.31 -0.72
CA LYS A 159 2.55 10.77 -0.73
C LYS A 159 2.52 11.36 0.69
N GLN A 160 1.78 10.75 1.62
CA GLN A 160 1.70 11.21 3.01
C GLN A 160 3.06 11.04 3.70
N THR A 161 3.66 9.85 3.60
CA THR A 161 4.97 9.53 4.17
C THR A 161 6.08 10.49 3.69
N PHE A 162 6.08 10.91 2.42
CA PHE A 162 7.09 11.84 1.89
C PHE A 162 6.71 13.32 2.06
N GLY A 163 5.42 13.66 1.93
CA GLY A 163 4.93 15.04 1.95
C GLY A 163 4.93 15.67 3.33
N ASP A 164 4.77 14.88 4.39
CA ASP A 164 4.73 15.40 5.76
C ASP A 164 6.13 15.56 6.37
N THR A 165 7.18 14.98 5.77
CA THR A 165 8.55 15.02 6.33
C THR A 165 9.51 15.92 5.54
N PHE A 166 9.27 16.17 4.24
CA PHE A 166 10.13 17.04 3.42
C PHE A 166 9.38 18.30 2.99
N VAL A 167 9.88 19.48 3.38
CA VAL A 167 9.25 20.80 3.12
C VAL A 167 9.92 21.55 1.94
N GLY A 168 10.64 20.86 1.06
CA GLY A 168 11.29 21.50 -0.09
C GLY A 168 10.37 21.70 -1.30
N ASP A 169 10.61 22.78 -2.03
CA ASP A 169 9.89 23.10 -3.28
C ASP A 169 10.32 22.19 -4.43
N TYR A 170 11.62 21.86 -4.47
CA TYR A 170 12.25 21.12 -5.56
C TYR A 170 13.11 19.96 -5.06
N VAL A 171 13.18 18.91 -5.87
CA VAL A 171 14.06 17.76 -5.66
C VAL A 171 14.92 17.53 -6.88
N VAL A 172 16.24 17.57 -6.71
CA VAL A 172 17.20 17.16 -7.73
C VAL A 172 17.44 15.67 -7.58
N ASN A 173 17.10 14.92 -8.62
CA ASN A 173 17.30 13.47 -8.70
C ASN A 173 17.70 13.06 -10.13
N SER A 174 18.30 11.89 -10.27
CA SER A 174 18.68 11.31 -11.55
C SER A 174 17.49 10.78 -12.33
N THR A 175 17.44 11.14 -13.61
CA THR A 175 16.42 10.69 -14.56
C THR A 175 16.49 9.20 -14.89
N ARG A 176 17.58 8.51 -14.57
CA ARG A 176 17.76 7.07 -14.86
C ARG A 176 17.18 6.13 -13.80
N GLY A 177 16.76 6.65 -12.65
CA GLY A 177 16.32 5.84 -11.52
C GLY A 177 17.47 5.05 -10.88
N GLY A 178 17.43 4.93 -9.55
CA GLY A 178 18.55 4.42 -8.75
C GLY A 178 19.28 5.56 -8.04
N GLY A 179 19.70 5.31 -6.79
CA GLY A 179 20.35 6.32 -5.94
C GLY A 179 21.60 6.85 -6.63
N VAL A 180 21.50 8.05 -7.17
CA VAL A 180 22.67 8.76 -7.68
C VAL A 180 23.28 9.49 -6.52
N SER A 181 24.55 9.17 -6.30
CA SER A 181 25.39 9.84 -5.36
C SER A 181 25.76 11.22 -5.88
N LEU A 182 25.12 12.27 -5.36
CA LEU A 182 25.54 13.65 -5.61
C LEU A 182 26.66 14.02 -4.64
N PRO A 183 27.78 14.60 -5.12
CA PRO A 183 28.88 15.01 -4.25
C PRO A 183 28.41 16.12 -3.29
N PRO A 184 28.96 16.21 -2.07
CA PRO A 184 28.59 17.27 -1.12
C PRO A 184 28.81 18.67 -1.68
N GLU A 185 29.87 18.85 -2.47
CA GLU A 185 30.22 20.10 -3.15
C GLU A 185 29.09 20.64 -4.02
N PHE A 186 28.28 19.76 -4.63
CA PHE A 186 27.13 20.16 -5.43
C PHE A 186 26.03 20.83 -4.59
N VAL A 187 25.85 20.42 -3.33
CA VAL A 187 24.90 21.06 -2.40
C VAL A 187 25.42 22.43 -1.98
N ASP A 188 26.74 22.53 -1.77
CA ASP A 188 27.38 23.79 -1.40
C ASP A 188 27.28 24.80 -2.57
N GLU A 189 27.56 24.37 -3.81
CA GLU A 189 27.37 25.18 -5.03
C GLU A 189 25.93 25.64 -5.23
N LEU A 190 24.94 24.79 -4.93
CA LEU A 190 23.51 25.17 -5.00
C LEU A 190 23.16 26.25 -3.98
N ASN A 191 23.71 26.19 -2.77
CA ASN A 191 23.49 27.20 -1.73
C ASN A 191 24.17 28.54 -2.04
N GLU A 192 25.12 28.59 -2.98
CA GLU A 192 25.74 29.85 -3.43
C GLU A 192 24.88 30.59 -4.47
N LEU A 193 23.87 29.93 -5.06
CA LEU A 193 23.00 30.54 -6.06
C LEU A 193 21.99 31.50 -5.41
N PRO A 194 21.84 32.74 -5.91
CA PRO A 194 20.89 33.71 -5.35
C PRO A 194 19.43 33.30 -5.53
N GLU A 195 19.12 32.38 -6.45
CA GLU A 195 17.78 31.85 -6.68
C GLU A 195 17.38 30.74 -5.69
N VAL A 196 18.34 30.18 -4.95
CA VAL A 196 18.13 29.08 -4.00
C VAL A 196 18.03 29.65 -2.59
N GLY A 197 16.97 29.31 -1.87
CA GLY A 197 16.80 29.70 -0.48
C GLY A 197 17.69 28.85 0.44
N VAL A 198 17.41 27.55 0.49
CA VAL A 198 18.21 26.55 1.21
C VAL A 198 18.22 25.26 0.40
N ALA A 199 19.40 24.66 0.23
CA ALA A 199 19.56 23.31 -0.32
C ALA A 199 20.18 22.38 0.72
N ALA A 200 19.60 21.19 0.89
CA ALA A 200 20.19 20.10 1.67
C ALA A 200 20.29 18.82 0.86
N GLY A 201 21.44 18.18 0.98
CA GLY A 201 21.65 16.82 0.53
C GLY A 201 21.13 15.83 1.56
N ILE A 202 20.23 14.93 1.16
CA ILE A 202 19.79 13.81 2.00
C ILE A 202 20.43 12.54 1.47
N GLY A 203 21.42 12.05 2.23
CA GLY A 203 22.18 10.85 1.94
C GLY A 203 21.86 9.70 2.89
N PHE A 204 22.49 8.55 2.64
CA PHE A 204 22.49 7.43 3.57
C PHE A 204 23.93 7.08 3.91
N ALA A 205 24.23 6.95 5.21
CA ALA A 205 25.48 6.42 5.71
C ALA A 205 25.22 5.05 6.34
N ALA A 206 25.78 4.00 5.75
CA ALA A 206 25.76 2.66 6.32
C ALA A 206 27.04 2.45 7.13
N LEU A 207 27.00 2.79 8.41
CA LEU A 207 28.10 2.58 9.35
C LEU A 207 28.00 1.18 9.97
N ALA A 208 28.96 0.81 10.81
CA ALA A 208 28.92 -0.40 11.62
C ALA A 208 29.03 -0.05 13.11
N THR A 209 28.47 -0.88 13.99
CA THR A 209 28.79 -0.81 15.43
C THR A 209 30.14 -1.52 15.70
N PRO A 210 30.71 -1.40 16.91
CA PRO A 210 31.87 -2.18 17.31
C PRO A 210 31.71 -3.71 17.11
N ASP A 211 30.48 -4.22 17.14
CA ASP A 211 30.15 -5.64 16.93
C ASP A 211 29.89 -6.01 15.45
N ASP A 212 30.27 -5.17 14.50
CA ASP A 212 30.03 -5.35 13.05
C ASP A 212 28.53 -5.43 12.65
N LYS A 213 27.63 -4.90 13.47
CA LYS A 213 26.23 -4.75 13.08
C LYS A 213 26.08 -3.51 12.20
N SER A 214 25.44 -3.67 11.03
CA SER A 214 25.16 -2.54 10.14
C SER A 214 24.17 -1.57 10.80
N VAL A 215 24.55 -0.29 10.80
CA VAL A 215 23.79 0.82 11.37
C VAL A 215 23.66 1.90 10.32
N VAL A 216 22.48 1.96 9.69
CA VAL A 216 22.15 2.96 8.66
C VAL A 216 21.58 4.23 9.29
N GLY A 217 22.08 5.39 8.90
CA GLY A 217 21.55 6.70 9.30
C GLY A 217 21.69 7.73 8.19
N TRP A 218 21.18 8.94 8.43
CA TRP A 218 21.31 10.05 7.48
C TRP A 218 22.38 11.03 7.96
N PRO A 219 23.44 11.27 7.16
CA PRO A 219 24.30 12.43 7.35
C PRO A 219 23.54 13.68 6.90
N ILE A 220 23.35 14.62 7.82
CA ILE A 220 22.58 15.84 7.59
C ILE A 220 23.36 17.08 8.04
N ASP A 221 23.12 18.20 7.38
CA ASP A 221 23.45 19.52 7.90
C ASP A 221 22.28 19.96 8.81
N PRO A 222 22.50 20.13 10.14
CA PRO A 222 21.42 20.46 11.07
C PRO A 222 20.73 21.79 10.74
N VAL A 223 21.44 22.77 10.17
CA VAL A 223 20.88 24.09 9.84
C VAL A 223 19.93 23.97 8.66
N ALA A 224 20.38 23.31 7.59
CA ALA A 224 19.54 23.12 6.40
C ALA A 224 18.39 22.13 6.68
N ALA A 225 18.64 21.10 7.51
CA ALA A 225 17.64 20.13 7.92
C ALA A 225 16.54 20.73 8.81
N GLU A 226 16.84 21.73 9.65
CA GLU A 226 15.83 22.41 10.47
C GLU A 226 14.79 23.17 9.63
N VAL A 227 15.18 23.63 8.43
CA VAL A 227 14.28 24.31 7.49
C VAL A 227 13.56 23.30 6.59
N LEU A 228 14.25 22.24 6.16
CA LEU A 228 13.76 21.32 5.12
C LEU A 228 13.09 20.06 5.67
N LEU A 229 13.31 19.72 6.94
CA LEU A 229 12.73 18.56 7.62
C LEU A 229 11.88 19.00 8.81
N GLU A 230 10.61 18.61 8.79
CA GLU A 230 9.74 18.79 9.95
C GLU A 230 9.82 17.55 10.85
N LEU A 231 10.73 17.59 11.83
CA LEU A 231 10.89 16.52 12.83
C LEU A 231 10.43 16.98 14.21
N GLU A 232 9.55 16.19 14.83
CA GLU A 232 9.11 16.41 16.20
C GLU A 232 10.12 15.80 17.19
N PHE A 233 10.58 16.58 18.17
CA PHE A 233 11.52 16.12 19.19
C PHE A 233 10.84 15.81 20.52
N VAL A 234 11.15 14.64 21.09
CA VAL A 234 10.79 14.30 22.47
C VAL A 234 11.75 15.00 23.44
N GLN A 235 13.05 15.01 23.11
CA GLN A 235 14.12 15.64 23.88
C GLN A 235 15.19 16.21 22.94
N GLY A 236 15.73 17.39 23.25
CA GLY A 236 16.68 18.08 22.38
C GLY A 236 16.02 18.75 21.18
N ARG A 237 16.83 19.20 20.22
CA ARG A 237 16.42 19.86 18.97
C ARG A 237 17.38 19.51 17.83
N MET A 238 16.97 19.80 16.59
CA MET A 238 17.83 19.62 15.41
C MET A 238 19.16 20.37 15.55
N SER A 239 19.09 21.63 16.02
CA SER A 239 20.25 22.50 16.25
C SER A 239 21.27 21.99 17.27
N ASP A 240 20.90 21.00 18.10
CA ASP A 240 21.78 20.44 19.12
C ASP A 240 22.76 19.41 18.53
N LEU A 241 22.56 18.98 17.28
CA LEU A 241 23.41 18.03 16.60
C LEU A 241 24.76 18.67 16.23
N THR A 242 25.83 18.11 16.79
CA THR A 242 27.24 18.48 16.55
C THR A 242 28.00 17.31 15.88
N PRO A 243 29.21 17.52 15.34
CA PRO A 243 30.04 16.45 14.77
C PRO A 243 30.27 15.24 15.70
N ASP A 244 30.32 15.46 17.01
CA ASP A 244 30.58 14.41 18.02
C ASP A 244 29.28 13.76 18.55
N GLY A 245 28.16 14.00 17.89
CA GLY A 245 26.84 13.62 18.36
C GLY A 245 25.99 12.84 17.37
N VAL A 246 24.87 12.32 17.89
CA VAL A 246 23.86 11.59 17.13
C VAL A 246 22.46 11.95 17.63
N LEU A 247 21.52 12.16 16.71
CA LEU A 247 20.10 12.20 17.04
C LEU A 247 19.50 10.83 16.78
N VAL A 248 18.71 10.31 17.71
CA VAL A 248 18.14 8.96 17.62
C VAL A 248 16.62 8.99 17.65
N SER A 249 15.99 8.03 16.99
CA SER A 249 14.52 7.90 17.06
C SER A 249 14.09 7.36 18.43
N GLU A 250 12.90 7.75 18.88
CA GLU A 250 12.33 7.31 20.16
C GLU A 250 12.26 5.77 20.27
N GLN A 251 11.91 5.09 19.17
CA GLN A 251 11.84 3.64 19.11
C GLN A 251 13.23 3.00 19.30
N PHE A 252 14.26 3.56 18.66
CA PHE A 252 15.64 3.06 18.77
C PHE A 252 16.21 3.34 20.16
N ALA A 253 15.94 4.53 20.72
CA ALA A 253 16.34 4.88 22.08
C ALA A 253 15.74 3.90 23.11
N LYS A 254 14.47 3.53 22.96
CA LYS A 254 13.82 2.54 23.82
C LYS A 254 14.38 1.13 23.64
N SER A 255 14.72 0.70 22.43
CA SER A 255 15.23 -0.66 22.18
C SER A 255 16.66 -0.87 22.66
N GLU A 256 17.50 0.17 22.55
CA GLU A 256 18.91 0.14 22.95
C GLU A 256 19.15 0.76 24.34
N GLU A 257 18.08 1.09 25.08
CA GLU A 257 18.12 1.70 26.41
C GLU A 257 18.96 3.00 26.47
N LEU A 258 18.93 3.79 25.39
CA LEU A 258 19.66 5.05 25.27
C LEU A 258 18.84 6.22 25.79
N ALA A 259 19.50 7.14 26.48
CA ALA A 259 18.95 8.42 26.94
C ALA A 259 19.74 9.59 26.35
N LEU A 260 19.23 10.81 26.52
CA LEU A 260 19.98 12.02 26.20
C LEU A 260 21.31 12.03 26.98
N GLY A 261 22.42 12.25 26.29
CA GLY A 261 23.78 12.20 26.85
C GLY A 261 24.41 10.80 26.91
N SER A 262 23.70 9.74 26.52
CA SER A 262 24.29 8.41 26.40
C SER A 262 25.39 8.37 25.33
N SER A 263 26.41 7.55 25.55
CA SER A 263 27.43 7.25 24.54
C SER A 263 26.91 6.18 23.57
N PHE A 264 27.13 6.39 22.28
CA PHE A 264 26.82 5.49 21.20
C PHE A 264 28.05 5.35 20.30
N GLU A 265 28.57 4.14 20.17
CA GLU A 265 29.80 3.89 19.41
C GLU A 265 29.50 3.43 17.99
N VAL A 266 30.20 4.03 17.02
CA VAL A 266 30.20 3.62 15.62
C VAL A 266 31.61 3.34 15.15
N ARG A 267 31.76 2.47 14.17
CA ARG A 267 33.00 2.18 13.49
C ARG A 267 33.05 2.93 12.17
N ILE A 268 34.06 3.77 12.01
CA ILE A 268 34.32 4.60 10.83
C ILE A 268 35.76 4.32 10.42
N ASP A 269 35.99 3.87 9.18
CA ASP A 269 37.32 3.54 8.64
C ASP A 269 38.15 2.56 9.50
N GLY A 270 37.46 1.70 10.25
CA GLY A 270 38.08 0.73 11.15
C GLY A 270 38.35 1.24 12.56
N GLU A 271 38.20 2.54 12.81
CA GLU A 271 38.31 3.15 14.12
C GLU A 271 36.94 3.23 14.81
N VAL A 272 36.93 3.07 16.14
CA VAL A 272 35.72 3.22 16.95
C VAL A 272 35.62 4.68 17.39
N VAL A 273 34.55 5.35 16.97
CA VAL A 273 34.22 6.73 17.31
C VAL A 273 33.03 6.72 18.26
N GLY A 274 33.20 7.35 19.42
CA GLY A 274 32.12 7.55 20.39
C GLY A 274 31.32 8.80 20.08
N LEU A 275 30.02 8.66 19.88
CA LEU A 275 29.08 9.75 19.66
C LEU A 275 28.19 9.93 20.90
N THR A 276 27.81 11.16 21.20
CA THR A 276 26.87 11.44 22.28
C THR A 276 25.45 11.58 21.73
N VAL A 277 24.46 10.95 22.37
CA VAL A 277 23.05 11.14 22.02
C VAL A 277 22.64 12.58 22.39
N GLN A 278 22.44 13.42 21.38
CA GLN A 278 22.15 14.86 21.55
C GLN A 278 20.68 15.22 21.37
N GLY A 279 19.86 14.26 20.95
CA GLY A 279 18.42 14.43 20.89
C GLY A 279 17.71 13.12 20.57
N ILE A 280 16.45 13.07 20.99
CA ILE A 280 15.53 11.97 20.73
C ILE A 280 14.32 12.54 20.02
N TYR A 281 14.07 12.08 18.80
CA TYR A 281 12.97 12.55 17.98
C TYR A 281 11.93 11.45 17.74
N ILE A 282 10.70 11.87 17.46
CA ILE A 282 9.63 10.98 17.05
C ILE A 282 9.89 10.66 15.58
N PRO A 283 10.22 9.40 15.24
CA PRO A 283 10.47 9.05 13.85
C PRO A 283 9.19 9.25 13.04
N GLY A 284 9.28 10.02 11.96
CA GLY A 284 8.34 9.92 10.85
C GLY A 284 8.52 8.57 10.11
N ASP A 285 7.69 8.32 9.11
CA ASP A 285 7.71 7.04 8.37
C ASP A 285 9.01 6.81 7.56
N ILE A 286 9.78 7.87 7.29
CA ILE A 286 10.98 7.83 6.45
C ILE A 286 12.28 8.15 7.18
N ALA A 287 12.22 8.88 8.29
CA ALA A 287 13.42 9.25 9.02
C ALA A 287 14.07 7.97 9.60
N PRO A 288 15.39 7.77 9.43
CA PRO A 288 16.07 6.55 9.85
C PRO A 288 16.11 6.47 11.37
N ALA A 289 16.64 5.39 11.94
CA ALA A 289 16.80 5.34 13.40
C ALA A 289 17.78 6.41 13.96
N ARG A 290 18.66 6.97 13.12
CA ARG A 290 19.83 7.77 13.50
C ARG A 290 20.11 8.87 12.48
N LEU A 291 20.34 10.09 12.96
CA LEU A 291 20.84 11.21 12.18
C LEU A 291 22.25 11.57 12.68
N TYR A 292 23.18 11.71 11.75
CA TYR A 292 24.57 12.06 12.00
C TYR A 292 24.84 13.45 11.44
N HIS A 293 25.74 14.19 12.06
CA HIS A 293 26.20 15.45 11.50
C HIS A 293 27.01 15.19 10.22
N ARG A 294 26.75 15.94 9.15
CA ARG A 294 27.42 15.78 7.84
C ARG A 294 28.96 15.77 7.97
N GLU A 295 29.50 16.68 8.77
CA GLU A 295 30.95 16.82 8.98
C GLU A 295 31.61 15.61 9.65
N LEU A 296 30.87 14.74 10.36
CA LEU A 296 31.42 13.50 10.95
C LEU A 296 32.08 12.60 9.88
N LEU A 297 31.58 12.65 8.65
CA LEU A 297 31.98 11.76 7.57
C LEU A 297 32.78 12.48 6.46
N ARG A 298 33.04 13.79 6.59
CA ARG A 298 33.63 14.61 5.51
C ARG A 298 35.01 14.13 5.06
N ASP A 299 35.85 13.73 6.01
CA ASP A 299 37.24 13.32 5.77
C ASP A 299 37.44 11.80 5.82
N THR A 300 36.35 11.03 5.69
CA THR A 300 36.36 9.57 5.82
C THR A 300 36.30 8.87 4.46
N SER A 301 36.57 7.56 4.42
CA SER A 301 36.40 6.77 3.20
C SER A 301 34.94 6.63 2.77
N PHE A 302 34.00 6.95 3.66
CA PHE A 302 32.58 7.08 3.32
C PHE A 302 32.38 8.31 2.46
N GLN A 303 32.13 8.10 1.16
CA GLN A 303 31.60 9.16 0.33
C GLN A 303 30.18 9.50 0.80
N VAL A 304 30.06 10.55 1.61
CA VAL A 304 28.77 11.16 1.93
C VAL A 304 28.18 11.60 0.62
N THR A 305 27.20 10.84 0.15
CA THR A 305 26.59 11.12 -1.12
C THR A 305 25.12 11.30 -0.88
N SER A 306 24.61 12.41 -1.40
CA SER A 306 23.20 12.73 -1.29
C SER A 306 22.49 11.85 -2.30
N GLY A 307 21.55 11.01 -1.85
CA GLY A 307 20.74 10.18 -2.74
C GLY A 307 19.74 11.02 -3.54
N PHE A 308 19.40 12.19 -3.00
CA PHE A 308 18.69 13.27 -3.65
C PHE A 308 19.02 14.59 -2.92
N VAL A 309 18.86 15.72 -3.60
CA VAL A 309 19.02 17.06 -3.00
C VAL A 309 17.67 17.73 -3.00
N VAL A 310 17.28 18.28 -1.86
CA VAL A 310 16.04 19.03 -1.69
C VAL A 310 16.40 20.50 -1.57
N LEU A 311 15.65 21.37 -2.23
CA LEU A 311 15.88 22.82 -2.15
C LEU A 311 14.58 23.62 -2.16
N THR A 312 14.64 24.80 -1.55
CA THR A 312 13.60 25.83 -1.63
C THR A 312 14.02 26.95 -2.56
N ALA A 313 13.04 27.60 -3.19
CA ALA A 313 13.29 28.80 -3.97
C ALA A 313 13.50 30.00 -3.04
N ALA A 314 14.38 30.94 -3.42
CA ALA A 314 14.52 32.20 -2.70
C ALA A 314 13.25 33.06 -2.83
N ASP A 315 13.01 33.92 -1.83
CA ASP A 315 11.83 34.79 -1.81
C ASP A 315 11.73 35.65 -3.08
N GLY A 316 10.62 35.49 -3.81
CA GLY A 316 10.34 36.26 -5.04
C GLY A 316 10.84 35.63 -6.33
N VAL A 317 11.46 34.45 -6.29
CA VAL A 317 11.77 33.63 -7.47
C VAL A 317 10.50 32.87 -7.88
N SER A 318 10.11 32.95 -9.17
CA SER A 318 8.96 32.22 -9.72
C SER A 318 9.40 31.08 -10.62
N ASP A 319 8.65 29.99 -10.64
CA ASP A 319 8.86 28.76 -11.42
C ASP A 319 8.82 28.90 -12.96
N ALA A 320 8.78 30.13 -13.49
CA ALA A 320 8.46 30.46 -14.88
C ALA A 320 9.69 30.70 -15.78
#